data_AF-A0A962WMZ6-F1
#
_entry.id   AF-A0A962WMZ6-F1
#
_cell.length_a   1.000
_cell.length_b   1.000
_cell.length_c   1.000
_cell.angle_alpha   90.00
_cell.angle_beta   90.00
_cell.angle_gamma   90.00
#
_symmetry.space_group_name_H-M   'P 1'
#
loop_
_entity.id
_entity.type
_entity.pdbx_description
1 polymer ?
#
loop_
_entity_poly.entity_id
_entity_poly.type
_entity_poly.pdbx_seq_one_letter_code
_entity_poly.pdbx_strand_id
1 'polypeptide(L)'
;MVEERLRAAKNSAVASAMGKSEDWARKVLAGDSGILLSDLPRLLEVLQLKVVDRAKVAVHPELVQAYEAIVRRAVADHDLLQEDQE
;
A
#
# COMPACT_ATOMS: atom_id res chain seq x y z
N MET A 1 -17.51 0.56 6.70
CA MET A 1 -16.84 -0.38 5.79
C MET A 1 -15.47 -0.77 6.35
N VAL A 2 -15.02 -2.00 6.13
CA VAL A 2 -13.75 -2.53 6.64
C VAL A 2 -12.54 -1.77 6.06
N GLU A 3 -12.60 -1.39 4.79
CA GLU A 3 -11.53 -0.66 4.10
C GLU A 3 -11.20 0.68 4.78
N GLU A 4 -12.22 1.47 5.12
CA GLU A 4 -12.03 2.77 5.78
C GLU A 4 -11.34 2.62 7.14
N ARG A 5 -11.68 1.56 7.89
CA ARG A 5 -11.05 1.24 9.17
C ARG A 5 -9.59 0.83 9.01
N LEU A 6 -9.28 0.03 7.98
CA LEU A 6 -7.91 -0.37 7.66
C LEU A 6 -7.07 0.83 7.22
N ARG A 7 -7.63 1.73 6.41
CA ARG A 7 -6.97 2.95 5.96
C ARG A 7 -6.67 3.88 7.14
N ALA A 8 -7.63 4.07 8.03
CA ALA A 8 -7.45 4.84 9.25
C ALA A 8 -6.36 4.23 10.16
N ALA A 9 -6.39 2.91 10.37
CA ALA A 9 -5.38 2.22 11.17
C ALA A 9 -3.97 2.36 10.57
N LYS A 10 -3.82 2.23 9.25
CA LYS A 10 -2.56 2.46 8.53
C LYS A 10 -2.05 3.89 8.75
N ASN A 11 -2.91 4.88 8.57
CA ASN A 11 -2.53 6.29 8.72
C ASN A 11 -2.09 6.61 10.15
N SER A 12 -2.81 6.07 11.15
CA SER A 12 -2.48 6.24 12.57
C SER A 12 -1.13 5.58 12.92
N ALA A 13 -0.87 4.37 12.42
CA ALA A 13 0.40 3.68 12.62
C ALA A 13 1.59 4.47 12.02
N VAL A 14 1.43 4.99 10.80
CA VAL A 14 2.47 5.81 10.15
C VAL A 14 2.69 7.13 10.89
N ALA A 15 1.61 7.80 11.30
CA ALA A 15 1.68 9.04 12.08
C ALA A 15 2.45 8.85 13.40
N SER A 16 2.11 7.79 14.14
CA SER A 16 2.76 7.43 15.40
C SER A 16 4.25 7.13 15.20
N ALA A 17 4.60 6.30 14.22
CA ALA A 17 5.98 5.93 13.93
C ALA A 17 6.84 7.12 13.46
N MET A 18 6.23 8.07 12.74
CA MET A 18 6.89 9.29 12.28
C MET A 18 6.93 10.40 13.34
N GLY A 19 6.16 10.28 14.43
CA GLY A 19 5.98 11.36 15.41
C GLY A 19 5.28 12.59 14.82
N LYS A 20 4.33 12.37 13.90
CA LYS A 20 3.58 13.41 13.17
C LYS A 20 2.08 13.27 13.43
N SER A 21 1.29 14.22 12.96
CA SER A 21 -0.17 14.15 13.07
C SER A 21 -0.78 13.15 12.10
N GLU A 22 -1.96 12.62 12.45
CA GLU A 22 -2.72 11.75 11.54
C GLU A 22 -3.15 12.47 10.27
N ASP A 23 -3.45 13.77 10.35
CA ASP A 23 -3.76 14.59 9.17
C ASP A 23 -2.57 14.69 8.21
N TRP A 24 -1.35 14.80 8.73
CA TRP A 24 -0.14 14.75 7.92
C TRP A 24 0.00 13.40 7.22
N ALA A 25 -0.13 12.29 7.96
CA ALA A 25 -0.01 10.95 7.38
C ALA A 25 -1.07 10.69 6.32
N ARG A 26 -2.31 11.13 6.56
CA ARG A 26 -3.41 11.04 5.60
C ARG A 26 -3.07 11.75 4.29
N LYS A 27 -2.63 13.01 4.35
CA LYS A 27 -2.30 13.81 3.16
C LYS A 27 -1.10 13.25 2.40
N VAL A 28 -0.06 12.82 3.11
CA VAL A 28 1.14 12.24 2.48
C VAL A 28 0.82 10.92 1.79
N LEU A 29 0.08 10.02 2.45
CA LEU A 29 -0.25 8.71 1.89
C LEU A 29 -1.32 8.77 0.80
N ALA A 30 -2.15 9.81 0.77
CA ALA A 30 -3.09 10.10 -0.31
C ALA A 30 -2.41 10.79 -1.52
N GLY A 31 -1.19 11.32 -1.35
CA GLY A 31 -0.48 12.08 -2.39
C GLY A 31 -0.88 13.56 -2.47
N ASP A 32 -1.71 14.04 -1.55
CA ASP A 32 -2.15 15.45 -1.48
C ASP A 32 -1.05 16.39 -0.96
N SER A 33 0.00 15.83 -0.32
CA SER A 33 1.12 16.59 0.21
C SER A 33 2.43 15.84 0.06
N GLY A 34 3.51 16.60 -0.13
CA GLY A 34 4.87 16.07 -0.13
C GLY A 34 5.41 15.88 1.29
N ILE A 35 6.58 15.26 1.37
CA ILE A 35 7.37 15.17 2.60
C ILE A 35 8.65 16.00 2.46
N LEU A 36 9.22 16.40 3.59
CA LEU A 36 10.55 16.99 3.61
C LEU A 36 11.59 15.92 3.27
N LEU A 37 12.66 16.30 2.56
CA LEU A 37 13.78 15.39 2.26
C LEU A 37 14.43 14.84 3.53
N SER A 38 14.43 15.61 4.62
CA SER A 38 14.92 15.18 5.94
C SER A 38 14.07 14.07 6.57
N ASP A 39 12.78 14.01 6.24
CA ASP A 39 11.85 12.99 6.76
C ASP A 39 11.90 11.70 5.92
N LEU A 40 12.47 11.74 4.71
CA LEU A 40 12.50 10.63 3.76
C LEU A 40 13.19 9.36 4.31
N PRO A 41 14.40 9.42 4.90
CA PRO A 41 15.07 8.21 5.41
C PRO A 41 14.22 7.48 6.45
N ARG A 42 13.65 8.24 7.40
CA ARG A 42 12.81 7.70 8.47
C ARG A 42 11.50 7.13 7.92
N LEU A 43 10.86 7.82 6.97
CA LEU A 43 9.63 7.32 6.36
C LEU A 43 9.85 5.98 5.66
N LEU A 44 10.96 5.85 4.93
CA LEU A 44 11.31 4.59 4.26
C LEU A 44 11.56 3.47 5.26
N GLU A 45 12.27 3.75 6.36
CA GLU A 45 12.49 2.77 7.44
C GLU A 45 11.18 2.29 8.06
N VAL A 46 10.27 3.22 8.39
CA VAL A 46 8.94 2.92 8.95
C VAL A 46 8.11 2.04 8.01
N LEU A 47 8.18 2.32 6.71
CA LEU A 47 7.47 1.54 5.69
C LEU A 47 8.23 0.27 5.27
N GLN A 48 9.41 0.01 5.85
CA GLN A 48 10.32 -1.09 5.49
C GLN A 48 10.68 -1.09 4.00
N LEU A 49 10.79 0.10 3.42
CA LEU A 49 11.15 0.31 2.02
C LEU A 49 12.63 0.65 1.87
N LYS A 50 13.20 0.26 0.73
CA LYS A 50 14.55 0.66 0.32
C LYS A 50 14.46 1.60 -0.86
N VAL A 51 15.29 2.65 -0.86
CA VAL A 51 15.50 3.43 -2.08
C VAL A 51 16.32 2.57 -3.04
N VAL A 52 15.74 2.27 -4.20
CA VAL A 52 16.45 1.62 -5.28
C VAL A 52 16.23 2.41 -6.56
N ASP A 53 17.20 2.32 -7.47
CA ASP A 53 17.06 2.91 -8.80
C ASP A 53 15.79 2.38 -9.48
N ARG A 54 15.08 3.21 -10.24
CA ARG A 54 13.84 2.82 -10.93
C ARG A 54 14.03 1.60 -11.83
N ALA A 55 15.21 1.45 -12.45
CA ALA A 55 15.55 0.27 -13.24
C ALA A 55 15.65 -1.02 -12.40
N LYS A 56 15.82 -0.91 -11.08
CA LYS A 56 15.87 -2.00 -10.11
C LYS A 56 14.55 -2.24 -9.37
N VAL A 57 13.58 -1.32 -9.49
CA VAL A 57 12.20 -1.48 -8.96
C VAL A 57 11.37 -2.43 -9.85
N ALA A 58 11.77 -2.62 -11.10
CA ALA A 58 11.03 -3.45 -12.03
C ALA A 58 11.10 -4.93 -11.61
N VAL A 59 10.12 -5.37 -10.83
CA VAL A 59 9.55 -6.71 -11.00
C VAL A 59 9.29 -6.83 -12.50
N HIS A 60 9.89 -7.84 -13.16
CA HIS A 60 9.73 -8.01 -14.60
C HIS A 60 8.24 -7.84 -14.94
N PRO A 61 7.87 -7.01 -15.93
CA PRO A 61 6.46 -6.74 -16.24
C PRO A 61 5.64 -8.02 -16.42
N GLU A 62 6.28 -9.06 -16.93
CA GLU A 62 5.77 -10.43 -17.07
C GLU A 62 5.37 -11.06 -15.73
N LEU A 63 6.17 -10.88 -14.67
CA LEU A 63 5.87 -11.36 -13.32
C LEU A 63 4.69 -10.59 -12.70
N VAL A 64 4.62 -9.27 -12.91
CA VAL A 64 3.49 -8.47 -12.42
C VAL A 64 2.19 -8.92 -13.08
N GLN A 65 2.20 -9.13 -14.39
CA GLN A 65 1.05 -9.65 -15.13
C GLN A 65 0.66 -11.06 -14.69
N ALA A 66 1.64 -11.94 -14.43
CA ALA A 66 1.38 -13.28 -13.92
C ALA A 66 0.73 -13.23 -12.53
N TYR A 67 1.22 -12.37 -11.62
CA TYR A 67 0.60 -12.19 -10.30
C TYR A 67 -0.80 -11.59 -10.40
N GLU A 68 -1.02 -10.58 -11.25
CA GLU A 68 -2.36 -10.04 -11.47
C GLU A 68 -3.33 -11.08 -12.03
N ALA A 69 -2.88 -11.94 -12.95
CA ALA A 69 -3.71 -13.01 -13.51
C ALA A 69 -4.10 -14.04 -12.44
N ILE A 70 -3.15 -14.43 -11.57
CA ILE A 70 -3.41 -15.33 -10.45
C ILE A 70 -4.42 -14.72 -9.48
N VAL A 71 -4.22 -13.45 -9.11
CA VAL A 71 -5.13 -12.74 -8.19
C VAL A 71 -6.52 -12.59 -8.79
N ARG A 72 -6.65 -12.16 -10.05
CA ARG A 72 -7.97 -12.06 -10.72
C ARG A 72 -8.68 -13.40 -10.77
N ARG A 73 -7.96 -14.48 -11.06
CA ARG A 73 -8.55 -15.81 -11.08
C ARG A 73 -9.00 -16.27 -9.71
N ALA A 74 -8.18 -16.06 -8.67
CA ALA A 74 -8.56 -16.39 -7.30
C ALA A 74 -9.79 -15.60 -6.81
N VAL A 75 -9.93 -14.34 -7.23
CA VAL A 75 -11.12 -13.52 -6.93
C VAL A 75 -12.34 -14.02 -7.70
N ALA A 76 -12.21 -14.31 -9.00
CA ALA A 76 -13.31 -14.84 -9.80
C ALA A 76 -13.79 -16.23 -9.32
N ASP A 77 -12.85 -17.11 -8.96
CA ASP A 77 -13.15 -18.43 -8.42
C ASP A 77 -13.80 -18.33 -7.03
N HIS A 78 -13.46 -17.30 -6.24
CA HIS A 78 -14.12 -17.02 -4.96
C HIS A 78 -15.55 -16.51 -5.13
N ASP A 79 -15.81 -15.66 -6.13
CA ASP A 79 -17.15 -15.14 -6.42
C ASP A 79 -18.09 -16.25 -6.95
N LEU A 80 -17.57 -17.17 -7.78
CA LEU A 80 -18.32 -18.36 -8.25
C LEU A 80 -18.71 -19.31 -7.11
N LEU A 81 -17.85 -19.46 -6.10
CA LEU A 81 -18.14 -20.29 -4.93
C LEU A 81 -19.19 -19.69 -3.99
N GLN A 82 -19.47 -18.38 -4.08
CA GLN A 82 -20.54 -17.72 -3.33
C GLN A 82 -21.89 -17.83 -4.04
N GLU A 83 -21.93 -17.86 -5.37
CA GLU A 83 -23.17 -18.06 -6.15
C GLU A 83 -23.70 -19.50 -6.06
N ASP A 84 -22.83 -20.50 -5.91
CA ASP A 84 -23.23 -21.91 -5.75
C ASP A 84 -23.81 -22.27 -4.36
N GLN A 85 -23.84 -21.31 -3.41
CA GLN A 85 -24.38 -21.50 -2.05
C GLN A 85 -25.73 -20.82 -1.78
N GLU A 86 -26.36 -20.18 -2.78
CA GLU A 86 -27.74 -19.67 -2.72
C GLU A 86 -28.74 -20.62 -3.40
#